data_AF-A0A741P381-F1
#
_entry.id   AF-A0A741P381-F1
#
_cell.length_a   1.000
_cell.length_b   1.000
_cell.length_c   1.000
_cell.angle_alpha   90.00
_cell.angle_beta   90.00
_cell.angle_gamma   90.00
#
_symmetry.space_group_name_H-M   'P 1'
#
loop_
_entity.id
_entity.type
_entity.pdbx_description
1 polymer ?
#
loop_
_entity_poly.entity_id
_entity_poly.type
_entity_poly.pdbx_seq_one_letter_code
_entity_poly.pdbx_strand_id
1 'polypeptide(L)'
;KYTSPLRSLIRNDVLYLVALNTAIIYKDGSLDDNGYQEFQEYLQKSDFFEHTIFTADEYKNFNAVKSEVEFSFDQNFNIPIRNYIFNYVKTLRFQNDVIDLHKDLMLCVIFKNPFTPLVNSYIDNVSLVVKESYKYHLGQVCKSENRYLGLLNDLCAYYEKENKEKELTLINNFSTLREIASSNKDKYTLFFVRRSDGFSDNCANVANWIVEFDRYREVLRQHENNKLKVEKDLDNISKLFSSMFNESIAKYKLNGLF
;
A
#
# COMPACT_ATOMS: atom_id res chain seq x y z
N LYS A 1 40.40 -13.66 3.29
CA LYS A 1 40.64 -12.69 2.20
C LYS A 1 39.84 -13.16 0.99
N TYR A 2 38.69 -12.53 0.72
CA TYR A 2 37.89 -12.80 -0.47
C TYR A 2 38.53 -12.10 -1.67
N THR A 3 39.00 -12.87 -2.64
CA THR A 3 39.53 -12.37 -3.91
C THR A 3 38.48 -12.63 -5.01
N SER A 4 37.80 -11.55 -5.43
CA SER A 4 37.16 -11.40 -6.75
C SER A 4 38.22 -11.63 -7.85
N PRO A 5 37.95 -12.14 -9.08
CA PRO A 5 36.76 -11.93 -9.94
C PRO A 5 36.35 -13.10 -10.88
N LEU A 6 35.11 -13.57 -10.79
CA LEU A 6 34.41 -14.27 -11.89
C LEU A 6 33.17 -13.42 -12.23
N ARG A 7 33.30 -12.15 -12.69
CA ARG A 7 33.50 -11.77 -14.10
C ARG A 7 33.95 -12.92 -14.99
N SER A 8 32.98 -13.72 -15.41
CA SER A 8 32.99 -14.32 -16.74
C SER A 8 31.63 -14.97 -17.01
N LEU A 9 30.85 -14.52 -18.00
CA LEU A 9 30.99 -15.09 -19.36
C LEU A 9 29.79 -14.85 -20.30
N ILE A 10 28.71 -14.19 -19.92
CA ILE A 10 27.68 -13.84 -20.93
C ILE A 10 27.86 -12.39 -21.34
N ARG A 11 28.66 -12.25 -22.39
CA ARG A 11 28.97 -11.00 -23.07
C ARG A 11 27.68 -10.47 -23.73
N ASN A 12 27.48 -9.16 -23.83
CA ASN A 12 26.22 -8.57 -24.36
C ASN A 12 25.84 -9.06 -25.78
N ASP A 13 26.82 -9.51 -26.54
CA ASP A 13 26.70 -10.18 -27.83
C ASP A 13 26.14 -11.61 -27.76
N VAL A 14 26.27 -12.31 -26.63
CA VAL A 14 25.62 -13.61 -26.37
C VAL A 14 24.15 -13.42 -26.02
N LEU A 15 23.81 -12.39 -25.23
CA LEU A 15 22.41 -11.98 -25.01
C LEU A 15 21.75 -11.47 -26.31
N TYR A 16 22.52 -10.76 -27.14
CA TYR A 16 22.07 -10.33 -28.47
C TYR A 16 21.81 -11.52 -29.42
N LEU A 17 22.64 -12.58 -29.40
CA LEU A 17 22.41 -13.81 -30.18
C LEU A 17 21.20 -14.63 -29.71
N VAL A 18 20.91 -14.62 -28.40
CA VAL A 18 19.66 -15.18 -27.84
C VAL A 18 18.46 -14.36 -28.31
N ALA A 19 18.53 -13.03 -28.23
CA ALA A 19 17.47 -12.14 -28.71
C ALA A 19 17.25 -12.21 -30.24
N LEU A 20 18.32 -12.33 -31.05
CA LEU A 20 18.27 -12.45 -32.51
C LEU A 20 17.61 -13.77 -32.96
N ASN A 21 17.92 -14.89 -32.28
CA ASN A 21 17.23 -16.16 -32.53
C ASN A 21 15.75 -16.12 -32.15
N THR A 22 15.39 -15.38 -31.09
CA THR A 22 13.98 -15.23 -30.67
C THR A 22 13.19 -14.33 -31.64
N ALA A 23 13.84 -13.34 -32.25
CA ALA A 23 13.23 -12.39 -33.19
C ALA A 23 12.97 -12.99 -34.60
N ILE A 24 13.77 -13.96 -35.07
CA ILE A 24 13.58 -14.64 -36.37
C ILE A 24 12.35 -15.57 -36.34
N ILE A 25 11.95 -16.05 -35.17
CA ILE A 25 10.90 -17.05 -34.94
C ILE A 25 9.47 -16.45 -34.93
N TYR A 26 9.34 -15.15 -34.70
CA TYR A 26 8.04 -14.44 -34.77
C TYR A 26 7.59 -14.09 -36.19
N LYS A 27 8.21 -14.70 -37.22
CA LYS A 27 7.78 -14.55 -38.61
C LYS A 27 6.49 -15.36 -38.81
N ASP A 28 5.38 -14.76 -38.41
CA ASP A 28 3.98 -15.05 -38.72
C ASP A 28 3.61 -16.49 -39.12
N GLY A 29 2.97 -17.22 -38.19
CA GLY A 29 2.04 -18.30 -38.50
C GLY A 29 2.58 -19.72 -38.63
N SER A 30 3.81 -20.04 -38.19
CA SER A 30 4.32 -21.42 -38.25
C SER A 30 3.73 -22.30 -37.15
N LEU A 31 3.14 -23.44 -37.55
CA LEU A 31 2.59 -24.50 -36.70
C LEU A 31 3.66 -25.49 -36.16
N ASP A 32 4.94 -25.25 -36.44
CA ASP A 32 6.02 -26.16 -36.05
C ASP A 32 6.57 -25.80 -34.66
N ASP A 33 6.54 -26.78 -33.75
CA ASP A 33 7.21 -26.71 -32.46
C ASP A 33 8.72 -26.61 -32.66
N ASN A 34 9.29 -25.48 -32.26
CA ASN A 34 10.66 -25.08 -32.53
C ASN A 34 11.63 -25.45 -31.38
N GLY A 35 11.19 -26.28 -30.43
CA GLY A 35 12.02 -26.70 -29.29
C GLY A 35 12.27 -25.59 -28.26
N TYR A 36 11.57 -24.45 -28.37
CA TYR A 36 11.69 -23.35 -27.40
C TYR A 36 11.13 -23.73 -26.02
N GLN A 37 10.09 -24.55 -25.98
CA GLN A 37 9.60 -25.12 -24.73
C GLN A 37 10.69 -25.97 -24.07
N GLU A 38 11.35 -26.84 -24.83
CA GLU A 38 12.47 -27.66 -24.35
C GLU A 38 13.65 -26.80 -23.90
N PHE A 39 13.99 -25.71 -24.61
CA PHE A 39 15.04 -24.78 -24.22
C PHE A 39 14.72 -24.01 -22.93
N GLN A 40 13.48 -23.53 -22.76
CA GLN A 40 13.04 -22.92 -21.49
C GLN A 40 13.04 -23.94 -20.35
N GLU A 41 12.64 -25.18 -20.61
CA GLU A 41 12.76 -26.27 -19.64
C GLU A 41 14.22 -26.53 -19.26
N TYR A 42 15.16 -26.56 -20.22
CA TYR A 42 16.59 -26.73 -19.94
C TYR A 42 17.16 -25.57 -19.12
N LEU A 43 16.78 -24.33 -19.40
CA LEU A 43 17.19 -23.16 -18.62
C LEU A 43 16.61 -23.17 -17.20
N GLN A 44 15.41 -23.70 -17.00
CA GLN A 44 14.81 -23.86 -15.67
C GLN A 44 15.36 -25.08 -14.90
N LYS A 45 15.74 -26.16 -15.61
CA LYS A 45 16.36 -27.37 -15.05
C LYS A 45 17.83 -27.16 -14.67
N SER A 46 18.50 -26.22 -15.33
CA SER A 46 19.89 -25.83 -15.04
C SER A 46 19.89 -24.70 -14.02
N ASP A 47 20.77 -24.73 -13.01
CA ASP A 47 20.99 -23.62 -12.05
C ASP A 47 21.72 -22.42 -12.74
N PHE A 48 21.43 -22.18 -14.02
CA PHE A 48 22.11 -21.23 -14.90
C PHE A 48 22.02 -19.78 -14.41
N PHE A 49 20.95 -19.45 -13.69
CA PHE A 49 20.71 -18.12 -13.14
C PHE A 49 21.03 -17.99 -11.64
N GLU A 50 21.66 -19.00 -11.02
CA GLU A 50 22.03 -19.03 -9.59
C GLU A 50 22.90 -17.86 -9.14
N HIS A 51 23.61 -17.23 -10.08
CA HIS A 51 24.45 -16.07 -9.82
C HIS A 51 24.04 -14.82 -10.61
N THR A 52 22.91 -14.87 -11.33
CA THR A 52 22.43 -13.75 -12.13
C THR A 52 21.85 -12.68 -11.23
N ILE A 53 22.29 -11.44 -11.43
CA ILE A 53 21.68 -10.28 -10.81
C ILE A 53 20.79 -9.65 -11.89
N PHE A 54 19.47 -9.74 -11.72
CA PHE A 54 18.49 -9.12 -12.64
C PHE A 54 18.37 -7.60 -12.39
N THR A 55 19.49 -6.89 -12.30
CA THR A 55 19.52 -5.42 -12.20
C THR A 55 20.49 -4.84 -13.21
N ALA A 56 20.14 -3.69 -13.78
CA ALA A 56 20.77 -3.14 -14.98
C ALA A 56 22.22 -2.62 -14.81
N ASP A 57 22.82 -2.74 -13.61
CA ASP A 57 24.03 -2.00 -13.28
C ASP A 57 25.19 -2.93 -12.91
N GLU A 58 25.93 -3.35 -13.94
CA GLU A 58 27.06 -4.30 -13.89
C GLU A 58 28.25 -3.84 -13.01
N TYR A 59 28.20 -2.61 -12.49
CA TYR A 59 29.27 -1.98 -11.71
C TYR A 59 28.95 -1.84 -10.21
N LYS A 60 27.74 -2.18 -9.77
CA LYS A 60 27.37 -2.08 -8.35
C LYS A 60 27.89 -3.27 -7.55
N ASN A 61 28.34 -2.99 -6.32
CA ASN A 61 28.64 -4.04 -5.36
C ASN A 61 27.35 -4.74 -4.88
N PHE A 62 27.45 -5.98 -4.42
CA PHE A 62 26.30 -6.80 -4.02
C PHE A 62 25.39 -6.13 -2.98
N ASN A 63 25.94 -5.41 -2.01
CA ASN A 63 25.15 -4.73 -0.99
C ASN A 63 24.32 -3.57 -1.56
N ALA A 64 24.89 -2.78 -2.48
CA ALA A 64 24.17 -1.71 -3.17
C ALA A 64 23.01 -2.27 -4.01
N VAL A 65 23.26 -3.36 -4.74
CA VAL A 65 22.21 -4.07 -5.48
C VAL A 65 21.14 -4.62 -4.54
N LYS A 66 21.54 -5.24 -3.42
CA LYS A 66 20.59 -5.77 -2.44
C LYS A 66 19.67 -4.68 -1.90
N SER A 67 20.21 -3.51 -1.54
CA SER A 67 19.40 -2.39 -1.06
C SER A 67 18.43 -1.87 -2.13
N GLU A 68 18.81 -1.88 -3.41
CA GLU A 68 17.92 -1.52 -4.52
C GLU A 68 16.79 -2.53 -4.71
N VAL A 69 17.10 -3.82 -4.57
CA VAL A 69 16.11 -4.90 -4.61
C VAL A 69 15.15 -4.77 -3.41
N GLU A 70 15.67 -4.57 -2.20
CA GLU A 70 14.86 -4.34 -0.99
C GLU A 70 13.93 -3.11 -1.15
N PHE A 71 14.46 -2.01 -1.67
CA PHE A 71 13.67 -0.81 -1.96
C PHE A 71 12.58 -1.10 -2.99
N SER A 72 12.92 -1.78 -4.08
CA SER A 72 11.95 -2.17 -5.12
C SER A 72 10.86 -3.09 -4.57
N PHE A 73 11.21 -4.01 -3.67
CA PHE A 73 10.23 -4.86 -2.98
C PHE A 73 9.30 -4.03 -2.09
N ASP A 74 9.83 -3.09 -1.29
CA ASP A 74 8.96 -2.26 -0.45
C ASP A 74 8.01 -1.41 -1.32
N GLN A 75 8.50 -0.81 -2.40
CA GLN A 75 7.70 0.03 -3.31
C GLN A 75 6.62 -0.75 -4.06
N ASN A 76 6.94 -1.93 -4.59
CA ASN A 76 6.03 -2.68 -5.46
C ASN A 76 5.19 -3.72 -4.72
N PHE A 77 5.49 -4.00 -3.45
CA PHE A 77 4.79 -5.03 -2.68
C PHE A 77 4.18 -4.50 -1.38
N ASN A 78 5.00 -3.97 -0.47
CA ASN A 78 4.51 -3.51 0.83
C ASN A 78 3.67 -2.24 0.74
N ILE A 79 4.06 -1.26 -0.08
CA ILE A 79 3.31 -0.01 -0.24
C ILE A 79 1.91 -0.26 -0.83
N PRO A 80 1.73 -1.08 -1.89
CA PRO A 80 0.40 -1.48 -2.35
C PRO A 80 -0.45 -2.14 -1.26
N ILE A 81 0.12 -3.05 -0.46
CA ILE A 81 -0.59 -3.64 0.69
C ILE A 81 -1.04 -2.56 1.68
N ARG A 82 -0.14 -1.64 2.06
CA ARG A 82 -0.46 -0.54 2.99
C ARG A 82 -1.57 0.35 2.44
N ASN A 83 -1.50 0.72 1.17
CA ASN A 83 -2.52 1.54 0.50
C ASN A 83 -3.88 0.85 0.42
N TYR A 84 -3.88 -0.45 0.10
CA TYR A 84 -5.09 -1.27 0.12
C TYR A 84 -5.73 -1.25 1.52
N ILE A 85 -4.93 -1.49 2.56
CA ILE A 85 -5.41 -1.51 3.94
C ILE A 85 -5.88 -0.13 4.41
N PHE A 86 -5.23 0.95 3.99
CA PHE A 86 -5.69 2.31 4.24
C PHE A 86 -7.09 2.55 3.66
N ASN A 87 -7.33 2.13 2.41
CA ASN A 87 -8.65 2.24 1.78
C ASN A 87 -9.68 1.33 2.45
N TYR A 88 -9.28 0.12 2.84
CA TYR A 88 -10.13 -0.78 3.63
C TYR A 88 -10.53 -0.15 4.96
N VAL A 89 -9.60 0.45 5.73
CA VAL A 89 -9.93 1.06 7.03
C VAL A 89 -10.93 2.23 6.88
N LYS A 90 -10.88 2.99 5.79
CA LYS A 90 -11.82 4.08 5.54
C LYS A 90 -13.26 3.62 5.34
N THR A 91 -13.48 2.43 4.81
CA THR A 91 -14.80 1.97 4.35
C THR A 91 -15.27 0.68 5.00
N LEU A 92 -14.35 -0.08 5.60
CA LEU A 92 -14.49 -1.46 6.07
C LEU A 92 -15.13 -2.39 5.02
N ARG A 93 -14.73 -2.19 3.77
CA ARG A 93 -15.18 -2.95 2.60
C ARG A 93 -13.99 -3.32 1.72
N PHE A 94 -14.08 -4.49 1.08
CA PHE A 94 -13.12 -4.92 0.06
C PHE A 94 -13.07 -3.89 -1.07
N GLN A 95 -11.86 -3.66 -1.58
CA GLN A 95 -11.60 -2.79 -2.71
C GLN A 95 -11.19 -3.67 -3.89
N ASN A 96 -11.61 -3.29 -5.10
CA ASN A 96 -11.20 -3.97 -6.33
C ASN A 96 -9.89 -3.39 -6.86
N ASP A 97 -8.91 -3.22 -5.98
CA ASP A 97 -7.61 -2.67 -6.37
C ASP A 97 -6.77 -3.78 -7.02
N VAL A 98 -6.29 -3.52 -8.24
CA VAL A 98 -5.35 -4.39 -8.95
C VAL A 98 -3.94 -3.99 -8.56
N ILE A 99 -3.10 -4.99 -8.28
CA ILE A 99 -1.73 -4.77 -7.83
C ILE A 99 -0.82 -5.40 -8.86
N ASP A 100 -0.02 -4.54 -9.49
CA ASP A 100 0.93 -4.93 -10.52
C ASP A 100 2.18 -5.50 -9.85
N LEU A 101 2.37 -6.80 -9.99
CA LEU A 101 3.53 -7.48 -9.45
C LEU A 101 4.70 -7.28 -10.40
N HIS A 102 5.72 -6.57 -9.91
CA HIS A 102 6.87 -6.21 -10.72
C HIS A 102 7.61 -7.46 -11.21
N LYS A 103 7.75 -7.59 -12.55
CA LYS A 103 8.25 -8.80 -13.22
C LYS A 103 9.61 -9.25 -12.70
N ASP A 104 10.54 -8.32 -12.49
CA ASP A 104 11.89 -8.63 -12.00
C ASP A 104 11.88 -9.33 -10.64
N LEU A 105 10.89 -9.04 -9.80
CA LEU A 105 10.72 -9.67 -8.48
C LEU A 105 10.28 -11.13 -8.63
N MET A 106 9.45 -11.41 -9.62
CA MET A 106 9.00 -12.76 -9.93
C MET A 106 10.12 -13.61 -10.50
N LEU A 107 10.98 -13.02 -11.35
CA LEU A 107 12.14 -13.71 -11.92
C LEU A 107 13.12 -14.20 -10.83
N CYS A 108 13.30 -13.43 -9.76
CA CYS A 108 14.11 -13.82 -8.60
C CYS A 108 13.58 -15.06 -7.83
N VAL A 109 12.31 -15.46 -8.03
CA VAL A 109 11.73 -16.66 -7.39
C VAL A 109 11.55 -17.80 -8.40
N ILE A 110 11.26 -17.48 -9.66
CA ILE A 110 11.16 -18.47 -10.73
C ILE A 110 12.49 -19.18 -10.94
N PHE A 111 13.59 -18.41 -10.93
CA PHE A 111 14.94 -18.93 -11.03
C PHE A 111 15.57 -18.95 -9.63
N LYS A 112 16.26 -20.03 -9.25
CA LYS A 112 17.11 -20.04 -8.05
C LYS A 112 18.08 -18.86 -8.16
N ASN A 113 17.87 -17.82 -7.37
CA ASN A 113 18.57 -16.56 -7.45
C ASN A 113 19.13 -16.19 -6.06
N PRO A 114 20.23 -15.43 -5.95
CA PRO A 114 20.76 -15.01 -4.64
C PRO A 114 19.76 -14.22 -3.79
N PHE A 115 18.77 -13.57 -4.41
CA PHE A 115 17.71 -12.82 -3.73
C PHE A 115 16.48 -13.68 -3.39
N THR A 116 16.38 -14.94 -3.82
CA THR A 116 15.22 -15.80 -3.51
C THR A 116 14.88 -15.83 -2.00
N PRO A 117 15.85 -15.98 -1.06
CA PRO A 117 15.54 -15.93 0.38
C PRO A 117 14.97 -14.58 0.83
N LEU A 118 15.47 -13.48 0.24
CA LEU A 118 14.95 -12.15 0.51
C LEU A 118 13.49 -12.05 0.03
N VAL A 119 13.21 -12.44 -1.22
CA VAL A 119 11.84 -12.38 -1.76
C VAL A 119 10.87 -13.20 -0.92
N ASN A 120 11.23 -14.45 -0.59
CA ASN A 120 10.41 -15.33 0.23
C ASN A 120 10.09 -14.69 1.58
N SER A 121 11.05 -13.98 2.19
CA SER A 121 10.80 -13.27 3.45
C SER A 121 9.72 -12.19 3.34
N TYR A 122 9.54 -11.52 2.19
CA TYR A 122 8.45 -10.56 2.00
C TYR A 122 7.10 -11.28 1.86
N ILE A 123 7.08 -12.41 1.15
CA ILE A 123 5.86 -13.22 0.96
C ILE A 123 5.40 -13.82 2.29
N ASP A 124 6.32 -14.41 3.05
CA ASP A 124 6.04 -15.00 4.37
C ASP A 124 5.52 -13.95 5.36
N ASN A 125 5.91 -12.68 5.18
CA ASN A 125 5.51 -11.57 6.03
C ASN A 125 4.24 -10.84 5.59
N VAL A 126 3.56 -11.24 4.51
CA VAL A 126 2.33 -10.56 4.02
C VAL A 126 1.29 -10.39 5.13
N SER A 127 1.01 -11.45 5.90
CA SER A 127 0.02 -11.39 6.99
C SER A 127 0.42 -10.39 8.08
N LEU A 128 1.71 -10.31 8.40
CA LEU A 128 2.23 -9.35 9.36
C LEU A 128 2.07 -7.92 8.84
N VAL A 129 2.45 -7.66 7.59
CA VAL A 129 2.33 -6.34 6.95
C VAL A 129 0.87 -5.89 6.91
N VAL A 130 -0.06 -6.78 6.57
CA VAL A 130 -1.51 -6.49 6.58
C VAL A 130 -1.98 -6.10 7.98
N LYS A 131 -1.65 -6.90 9.00
CA LYS A 131 -2.08 -6.69 10.39
C LYS A 131 -1.50 -5.41 10.99
N GLU A 132 -0.22 -5.15 10.79
CA GLU A 132 0.43 -3.93 11.29
C GLU A 132 -0.05 -2.67 10.57
N SER A 133 -0.28 -2.75 9.26
CA SER A 133 -0.88 -1.65 8.50
C SER A 133 -2.28 -1.33 9.01
N TYR A 134 -3.09 -2.35 9.30
CA TYR A 134 -4.43 -2.18 9.83
C TYR A 134 -4.42 -1.49 11.19
N LYS A 135 -3.60 -2.00 12.13
CA LYS A 135 -3.43 -1.40 13.47
C LYS A 135 -2.98 0.05 13.37
N TYR A 136 -2.00 0.32 12.51
CA TYR A 136 -1.50 1.67 12.30
C TYR A 136 -2.61 2.62 11.83
N HIS A 137 -3.31 2.26 10.74
CA HIS A 137 -4.34 3.12 10.17
C HIS A 137 -5.56 3.29 11.09
N LEU A 138 -6.00 2.24 11.78
CA LEU A 138 -7.05 2.35 12.80
C LEU A 138 -6.61 3.24 13.96
N GLY A 139 -5.34 3.15 14.38
CA GLY A 139 -4.75 4.04 15.37
C GLY A 139 -4.76 5.50 14.94
N GLN A 140 -4.51 5.79 13.65
CA GLN A 140 -4.62 7.16 13.11
C GLN A 140 -6.07 7.66 13.09
N VAL A 141 -7.05 6.80 12.82
CA VAL A 141 -8.47 7.12 12.93
C VAL A 141 -8.83 7.50 14.37
N CYS A 142 -8.39 6.70 15.36
CA CYS A 142 -8.62 6.98 16.78
C CYS A 142 -7.99 8.30 17.22
N LYS A 143 -6.74 8.59 16.80
CA LYS A 143 -6.08 9.88 17.10
C LYS A 143 -6.83 11.06 16.49
N SER A 144 -7.34 10.89 15.26
CA SER A 144 -8.07 11.95 14.55
C SER A 144 -9.42 12.23 15.20
N GLU A 145 -10.17 11.19 15.56
CA GLU A 145 -11.45 11.30 16.29
C GLU A 145 -11.26 12.07 17.61
N ASN A 146 -10.28 11.66 18.42
CA ASN A 146 -9.97 12.32 19.69
C ASN A 146 -9.55 13.78 19.51
N ARG A 147 -8.77 14.08 18.45
CA ARG A 147 -8.37 15.46 18.14
C ARG A 147 -9.58 16.34 17.86
N TYR A 148 -10.49 15.89 16.99
CA TYR A 148 -11.69 16.68 16.67
C TYR A 148 -12.65 16.77 17.84
N LEU A 149 -12.81 15.69 18.62
CA LEU A 149 -13.57 15.72 19.86
C LEU A 149 -13.03 16.78 20.84
N GLY A 150 -11.70 16.83 21.00
CA GLY A 150 -11.03 17.84 21.82
C GLY A 150 -11.30 19.27 21.34
N LEU A 151 -11.16 19.53 20.03
CA LEU A 151 -11.46 20.83 19.44
C LEU A 151 -12.93 21.24 19.67
N LEU A 152 -13.87 20.32 19.47
CA LEU A 152 -15.29 20.59 19.60
C LEU A 152 -15.72 20.80 21.07
N ASN A 153 -15.14 20.04 22.01
CA ASN A 153 -15.40 20.19 23.44
C ASN A 153 -14.81 21.47 24.04
N ASP A 154 -13.79 22.04 23.40
CA ASP A 154 -13.19 23.30 23.81
C ASP A 154 -14.05 24.52 23.42
N LEU A 155 -14.97 24.38 22.45
CA LEU A 155 -15.88 25.46 22.09
C LEU A 155 -16.90 25.72 23.20
N CYS A 156 -17.05 26.98 23.62
CA CYS A 156 -17.88 27.36 24.76
C CYS A 156 -18.92 28.44 24.47
N ALA A 157 -18.74 29.23 23.40
CA ALA A 157 -19.67 30.29 23.01
C ALA A 157 -19.58 30.55 21.50
N TYR A 158 -20.50 31.32 20.96
CA TYR A 158 -20.41 31.87 19.60
C TYR A 158 -20.90 33.32 19.55
N TYR A 159 -20.52 34.04 18.50
CA TYR A 159 -20.95 35.41 18.23
C TYR A 159 -21.02 35.70 16.73
N GLU A 160 -21.85 36.66 16.35
CA GLU A 160 -21.81 37.29 15.03
C GLU A 160 -20.77 38.40 15.02
N LYS A 161 -19.98 38.50 13.95
CA LYS A 161 -18.86 39.45 13.80
C LYS A 161 -19.25 40.89 14.17
N GLU A 162 -20.44 41.32 13.78
CA GLU A 162 -20.97 42.66 14.04
C GLU A 162 -21.32 42.91 15.52
N ASN A 163 -21.54 41.84 16.30
CA ASN A 163 -21.98 41.88 17.69
C ASN A 163 -20.90 41.43 18.68
N LYS A 164 -19.65 41.21 18.23
CA LYS A 164 -18.57 40.66 19.06
C LYS A 164 -18.39 41.35 20.41
N GLU A 165 -18.48 42.68 20.45
CA GLU A 165 -18.28 43.48 21.68
C GLU A 165 -19.54 43.57 22.55
N LYS A 166 -20.69 43.09 22.06
CA LYS A 166 -21.99 43.27 22.70
C LYS A 166 -22.53 41.98 23.31
N GLU A 167 -22.34 40.85 22.64
CA GLU A 167 -23.02 39.61 23.02
C GLU A 167 -22.24 38.36 22.60
N LEU A 168 -22.14 37.42 23.54
CA LEU A 168 -21.66 36.06 23.35
C LEU A 168 -22.78 35.10 23.74
N THR A 169 -23.18 34.22 22.84
CA THR A 169 -24.17 33.17 23.16
C THR A 169 -23.44 31.93 23.62
N LEU A 170 -23.76 31.45 24.82
CA LEU A 170 -23.14 30.26 25.40
C LEU A 170 -23.60 28.97 24.72
N ILE A 171 -22.67 28.03 24.59
CA ILE A 171 -22.92 26.69 24.05
C ILE A 171 -23.01 25.71 25.21
N ASN A 172 -24.23 25.25 25.50
CA ASN A 172 -24.51 24.45 26.68
C ASN A 172 -24.27 22.96 26.49
N ASN A 173 -24.26 22.47 25.25
CA ASN A 173 -24.01 21.07 24.92
C ASN A 173 -23.63 20.90 23.43
N PHE A 174 -23.17 19.69 23.09
CA PHE A 174 -22.75 19.35 21.74
C PHE A 174 -23.89 19.36 20.70
N SER A 175 -25.12 19.05 21.11
CA SER A 175 -26.29 19.09 20.20
C SER A 175 -26.55 20.51 19.71
N THR A 176 -26.52 21.48 20.60
CA THR A 176 -26.65 22.91 20.27
C THR A 176 -25.51 23.39 19.37
N LEU A 177 -24.25 23.04 19.70
CA LEU A 177 -23.09 23.33 18.85
C LEU A 177 -23.32 22.85 17.41
N ARG A 178 -23.72 21.58 17.28
CA ARG A 178 -23.93 20.92 16.01
C ARG A 178 -25.05 21.59 15.20
N GLU A 179 -26.19 21.84 15.82
CA GLU A 179 -27.34 22.47 15.17
C GLU A 179 -26.97 23.84 14.59
N ILE A 180 -26.30 24.67 15.40
CA ILE A 180 -25.92 26.03 15.01
C ILE A 180 -24.87 25.99 13.91
N ALA A 181 -23.79 25.21 14.08
CA ALA A 181 -22.73 25.13 13.09
C ALA A 181 -23.23 24.57 11.75
N SER A 182 -24.10 23.55 11.78
CA SER A 182 -24.63 22.91 10.56
C SER A 182 -25.59 23.84 9.81
N SER A 183 -26.46 24.55 10.54
CA SER A 183 -27.45 25.45 9.95
C SER A 183 -26.82 26.73 9.39
N ASN A 184 -25.60 27.07 9.81
CA ASN A 184 -24.92 28.31 9.45
C ASN A 184 -23.57 28.07 8.75
N LYS A 185 -23.33 26.87 8.20
CA LYS A 185 -22.03 26.49 7.61
C LYS A 185 -21.49 27.47 6.55
N ASP A 186 -22.40 28.11 5.80
CA ASP A 186 -22.06 29.05 4.73
C ASP A 186 -21.99 30.52 5.22
N LYS A 187 -22.19 30.74 6.52
CA LYS A 187 -22.19 32.07 7.15
C LYS A 187 -20.80 32.43 7.65
N TYR A 188 -20.08 33.24 6.88
CA TYR A 188 -18.72 33.70 7.18
C TYR A 188 -18.63 34.75 8.31
N THR A 189 -19.76 35.22 8.83
CA THR A 189 -19.82 36.20 9.92
C THR A 189 -19.96 35.56 11.29
N LEU A 190 -20.22 34.26 11.37
CA LEU A 190 -20.43 33.54 12.62
C LEU A 190 -19.12 32.90 13.11
N PHE A 191 -18.77 33.15 14.36
CA PHE A 191 -17.54 32.68 14.99
C PHE A 191 -17.81 31.95 16.31
N PHE A 192 -17.05 30.90 16.58
CA PHE A 192 -17.11 30.09 17.80
C PHE A 192 -15.88 30.33 18.65
N VAL A 193 -16.05 30.55 19.94
CA VAL A 193 -14.99 30.87 20.90
C VAL A 193 -14.56 29.62 21.66
N ARG A 194 -13.24 29.48 21.81
CA ARG A 194 -12.61 28.43 22.60
C ARG A 194 -12.49 28.81 24.07
N ARG A 195 -12.65 27.82 24.95
CA ARG A 195 -12.51 27.97 26.40
C ARG A 195 -11.05 28.10 26.81
N SER A 196 -10.16 27.37 26.16
CA SER A 196 -8.74 27.27 26.53
C SER A 196 -7.95 28.57 26.38
N ASP A 197 -8.18 29.31 25.30
CA ASP A 197 -7.34 30.44 24.90
C ASP A 197 -8.13 31.69 24.47
N GLY A 198 -9.46 31.61 24.41
CA GLY A 198 -10.34 32.69 23.97
C GLY A 198 -10.25 33.00 22.47
N PHE A 199 -9.47 32.23 21.68
CA PHE A 199 -9.46 32.37 20.23
C PHE A 199 -10.80 31.93 19.64
N SER A 200 -11.08 32.42 18.44
CA SER A 200 -12.31 32.09 17.73
C SER A 200 -12.07 31.51 16.34
N ASP A 201 -12.81 30.46 16.01
CA ASP A 201 -12.86 29.85 14.69
C ASP A 201 -14.13 30.23 13.95
N ASN A 202 -14.07 30.31 12.63
CA ASN A 202 -15.26 30.56 11.82
C ASN A 202 -16.19 29.33 11.79
N CYS A 203 -17.48 29.56 11.50
CA CYS A 203 -18.48 28.51 11.46
C CYS A 203 -18.18 27.39 10.45
N ALA A 204 -17.60 27.72 9.29
CA ALA A 204 -17.27 26.74 8.26
C ALA A 204 -16.24 25.71 8.76
N ASN A 205 -15.20 26.16 9.47
CA ASN A 205 -14.21 25.29 10.09
C ASN A 205 -14.84 24.36 11.13
N VAL A 206 -15.68 24.91 12.00
CA VAL A 206 -16.37 24.12 13.04
C VAL A 206 -17.32 23.10 12.42
N ALA A 207 -18.07 23.47 11.38
CA ALA A 207 -18.91 22.54 10.64
C ALA A 207 -18.09 21.40 10.01
N ASN A 208 -16.93 21.72 9.41
CA ASN A 208 -16.02 20.70 8.87
C ASN A 208 -15.46 19.78 9.95
N TRP A 209 -15.11 20.30 11.14
CA TRP A 209 -14.65 19.47 12.25
C TRP A 209 -15.72 18.48 12.71
N ILE A 210 -16.99 18.87 12.73
CA ILE A 210 -18.11 17.98 13.04
C ILE A 210 -18.21 16.85 12.00
N VAL A 211 -18.13 17.18 10.71
CA VAL A 211 -18.19 16.20 9.62
C VAL A 211 -17.05 15.18 9.72
N GLU A 212 -15.82 15.65 9.94
CA GLU A 212 -14.67 14.76 10.09
C GLU A 212 -14.77 13.91 11.37
N PHE A 213 -15.17 14.50 12.50
CA PHE A 213 -15.43 13.76 13.73
C PHE A 213 -16.42 12.61 13.53
N ASP A 214 -17.57 12.88 12.92
CA ASP A 214 -18.60 11.87 12.67
C ASP A 214 -18.10 10.77 11.75
N ARG A 215 -17.35 11.13 10.71
CA ARG A 215 -16.77 10.18 9.78
C ARG A 215 -15.81 9.22 10.49
N TYR A 216 -14.88 9.72 11.31
CA TYR A 216 -13.96 8.85 12.05
C TYR A 216 -14.69 8.01 13.10
N ARG A 217 -15.66 8.60 13.80
CA ARG A 217 -16.47 7.90 14.79
C ARG A 217 -17.28 6.76 14.18
N GLU A 218 -17.81 6.96 12.97
CA GLU A 218 -18.54 5.91 12.25
C GLU A 218 -17.62 4.75 11.87
N VAL A 219 -16.39 5.02 11.42
CA VAL A 219 -15.39 3.96 11.16
C VAL A 219 -15.10 3.15 12.43
N LEU A 220 -14.86 3.81 13.56
CA LEU A 220 -14.61 3.13 14.83
C LEU A 220 -15.83 2.30 15.29
N ARG A 221 -17.05 2.85 15.17
CA ARG A 221 -18.28 2.15 15.50
C ARG A 221 -18.47 0.91 14.63
N GLN A 222 -18.21 1.02 13.32
CA GLN A 222 -18.28 -0.12 12.42
C GLN A 222 -17.23 -1.17 12.73
N HIS A 223 -16.00 -0.78 13.08
CA HIS A 223 -14.96 -1.70 13.54
C HIS A 223 -15.43 -2.49 14.77
N GLU A 224 -15.90 -1.78 15.80
CA GLU A 224 -16.36 -2.40 17.05
C GLU A 224 -17.51 -3.38 16.81
N ASN A 225 -18.46 -3.03 15.96
CA ASN A 225 -19.60 -3.89 15.62
C ASN A 225 -19.22 -5.10 14.75
N ASN A 226 -18.07 -5.10 14.09
CA ASN A 226 -17.71 -6.10 13.08
C ASN A 226 -16.33 -6.74 13.31
N LYS A 227 -15.80 -6.78 14.53
CA LYS A 227 -14.43 -7.28 14.82
C LYS A 227 -14.11 -8.65 14.20
N LEU A 228 -15.00 -9.64 14.38
CA LEU A 228 -14.81 -10.98 13.82
C LEU A 228 -14.80 -10.99 12.29
N LYS A 229 -15.60 -10.11 11.67
CA LYS A 229 -15.59 -9.96 10.21
C LYS A 229 -14.28 -9.31 9.76
N VAL A 230 -13.84 -8.26 10.44
CA VAL A 230 -12.57 -7.58 10.15
C VAL A 230 -11.39 -8.55 10.22
N GLU A 231 -11.31 -9.39 11.26
CA GLU A 231 -10.26 -10.41 11.36
C GLU A 231 -10.26 -11.35 10.14
N LYS A 232 -11.44 -11.85 9.75
CA LYS A 232 -11.59 -12.69 8.55
C LYS A 232 -11.22 -11.94 7.27
N ASP A 233 -11.60 -10.68 7.15
CA ASP A 233 -11.28 -9.85 6.00
C ASP A 233 -9.77 -9.66 5.88
N LEU A 234 -9.06 -9.37 6.99
CA LEU A 234 -7.60 -9.24 7.00
C LEU A 234 -6.89 -10.54 6.61
N ASP A 235 -7.38 -11.69 7.08
CA ASP A 235 -6.86 -12.99 6.67
C ASP A 235 -7.13 -13.26 5.17
N ASN A 236 -8.31 -12.90 4.67
CA ASN A 236 -8.65 -13.02 3.25
C ASN A 236 -7.81 -12.09 2.37
N ILE A 237 -7.56 -10.86 2.80
CA ILE A 237 -6.67 -9.92 2.12
C ILE A 237 -5.26 -10.51 2.08
N SER A 238 -4.76 -11.03 3.20
CA SER A 238 -3.44 -11.69 3.25
C SER A 238 -3.34 -12.83 2.23
N LYS A 239 -4.35 -13.70 2.18
CA LYS A 239 -4.43 -14.80 1.22
C LYS A 239 -4.51 -14.32 -0.23
N LEU A 240 -5.28 -13.26 -0.50
CA LEU A 240 -5.40 -12.67 -1.83
C LEU A 240 -4.03 -12.23 -2.36
N PHE A 241 -3.27 -11.47 -1.55
CA PHE A 241 -1.93 -11.01 -1.92
C PHE A 241 -0.96 -12.16 -2.18
N SER A 242 -0.94 -13.17 -1.30
CA SER A 242 -0.13 -14.37 -1.52
C SER A 242 -0.56 -15.14 -2.77
N SER A 243 -1.86 -15.25 -3.05
CA SER A 243 -2.40 -15.94 -4.24
C SER A 243 -1.99 -15.22 -5.51
N MET A 244 -2.17 -13.89 -5.58
CA MET A 244 -1.77 -13.08 -6.73
C MET A 244 -0.29 -13.27 -7.06
N PHE A 245 0.57 -13.31 -6.03
CA PHE A 245 1.99 -13.56 -6.19
C PHE A 245 2.28 -14.96 -6.77
N ASN A 246 1.69 -15.99 -6.16
CA ASN A 246 1.88 -17.37 -6.56
C ASN A 246 1.32 -17.68 -7.96
N GLU A 247 0.14 -17.16 -8.29
CA GLU A 247 -0.48 -17.27 -9.61
C GLU A 247 0.38 -16.59 -10.68
N SER A 248 0.92 -15.42 -10.35
CA SER A 248 1.83 -14.71 -11.25
C SER A 248 3.09 -15.54 -11.47
N ILE A 249 3.71 -16.09 -10.43
CA ILE A 249 4.86 -17.01 -10.59
C ILE A 249 4.47 -18.21 -11.45
N ALA A 250 3.36 -18.88 -11.16
CA ALA A 250 2.92 -20.09 -11.86
C ALA A 250 2.61 -19.84 -13.35
N LYS A 251 2.27 -18.59 -13.73
CA LYS A 251 2.11 -18.21 -15.13
C LYS A 251 3.42 -18.25 -15.93
N TYR A 252 4.55 -17.96 -15.29
CA TYR A 252 5.86 -17.86 -15.95
C TYR A 252 6.82 -18.99 -15.58
N LYS A 253 6.56 -19.70 -14.48
CA LYS A 253 7.20 -20.98 -14.16
C LYS A 253 6.56 -22.04 -15.06
N LEU A 254 7.35 -22.82 -15.79
CA LEU A 254 6.78 -23.94 -16.54
C LEU A 254 6.23 -24.92 -15.50
N ASN A 255 4.90 -25.01 -15.41
CA ASN A 255 4.28 -26.02 -14.57
C ASN A 255 4.69 -27.38 -15.13
N GLY A 256 5.35 -28.18 -14.32
CA GLY A 256 5.65 -29.55 -14.68
C GLY A 256 4.36 -30.26 -15.07
N LEU A 257 4.26 -30.65 -16.33
CA LEU A 257 3.72 -31.95 -16.70
C LEU A 257 4.63 -33.01 -16.08
N PHE A 258 4.54 -33.24 -14.77
CA PHE A 258 4.94 -34.47 -14.07
C PHE A 258 4.18 -34.57 -12.75
#